data_AF-A0A2A6DX69-F1
#
_entry.id   AF-A0A2A6DX69-F1
#
_cell.length_a   1.000
_cell.length_b   1.000
_cell.length_c   1.000
_cell.angle_alpha   90.00
_cell.angle_beta   90.00
_cell.angle_gamma   90.00
#
_symmetry.space_group_name_H-M   'P 1'
#
loop_
_entity.id
_entity.type
_entity.pdbx_description
1 polymer ?
#
loop_
_entity_poly.entity_id
_entity_poly.type
_entity_poly.pdbx_seq_one_letter_code
_entity_poly.pdbx_strand_id
1 'polypeptide(L)'
;ALLGRLKEVRSGEEAEEVATNFERMLDRWLEKTERRGWEKGLKEGRKKGREEGRVEGQVEERKATAVRLMAKGMDDGFIAEVTGLPPEEIARLRQENIKTCPAEGGE
;
A
#
# COMPACT_ATOMS: atom_id res chain seq x y z
N ALA A 1 -18.13 67.06 3.69
CA ALA A 1 -16.84 67.66 4.13
C ALA A 1 -15.69 66.75 3.73
N LEU A 2 -14.53 67.31 3.37
CA LEU A 2 -13.35 66.57 2.89
C LEU A 2 -12.91 65.46 3.87
N LEU A 3 -13.06 65.71 5.17
CA LEU A 3 -12.74 64.77 6.26
C LEU A 3 -13.59 63.48 6.27
N GLY A 4 -14.84 63.52 5.80
CA GLY A 4 -15.70 62.32 5.73
C GLY A 4 -15.22 61.33 4.67
N ARG A 5 -14.87 61.85 3.49
CA ARG A 5 -14.33 61.06 2.37
C ARG A 5 -12.98 60.42 2.70
N LEU A 6 -12.12 61.12 3.45
CA LEU A 6 -10.83 60.58 3.88
C LEU A 6 -11.00 59.39 4.85
N LYS A 7 -12.02 59.42 5.71
CA LYS A 7 -12.33 58.33 6.65
C LYS A 7 -12.92 57.10 5.95
N GLU A 8 -13.77 57.29 4.94
CA GLU A 8 -14.31 56.20 4.10
C GLU A 8 -13.23 55.52 3.25
N VAL A 9 -12.32 56.29 2.64
CA VAL A 9 -11.19 55.74 1.86
C VAL A 9 -10.29 54.90 2.77
N ARG A 10 -9.93 55.41 3.96
CA ARG A 10 -9.12 54.66 4.93
C ARG A 10 -9.81 53.38 5.42
N SER A 11 -11.12 53.43 5.65
CA SER A 11 -11.92 52.26 6.03
C SER A 11 -12.04 51.24 4.89
N GLY A 12 -11.99 51.69 3.64
CA GLY A 12 -11.94 50.83 2.46
C GLY A 12 -10.59 50.12 2.32
N GLU A 13 -9.49 50.83 2.53
CA GLU A 13 -8.13 50.28 2.50
C GLU A 13 -7.91 49.23 3.61
N GLU A 14 -8.41 49.48 4.83
CA GLU A 14 -8.36 48.52 5.95
C GLU A 14 -9.18 47.24 5.64
N ALA A 15 -10.30 47.36 4.93
CA ALA A 15 -11.12 46.21 4.52
C ALA A 15 -10.46 45.40 3.40
N GLU A 16 -9.82 46.07 2.44
CA GLU A 16 -9.05 45.44 1.36
C GLU A 16 -7.84 44.67 1.93
N GLU A 17 -7.12 45.26 2.89
CA GLU A 17 -5.99 44.60 3.54
C GLU A 17 -6.41 43.30 4.26
N VAL A 18 -7.54 43.33 4.97
CA VAL A 18 -8.09 42.14 5.64
C VAL A 18 -8.51 41.07 4.62
N ALA A 19 -9.13 41.48 3.50
CA ALA A 19 -9.50 40.56 2.42
C ALA A 19 -8.27 39.88 1.80
N THR A 20 -7.24 40.65 1.43
CA THR A 20 -6.00 40.10 0.87
C THR A 20 -5.25 39.22 1.90
N ASN A 21 -5.27 39.58 3.18
CA ASN A 21 -4.71 38.73 4.23
C ASN A 21 -5.44 37.39 4.32
N PHE A 22 -6.76 37.38 4.23
CA PHE A 22 -7.56 36.16 4.27
C PHE A 22 -7.34 35.28 3.04
N GLU A 23 -7.28 35.86 1.84
CA GLU A 23 -6.94 35.16 0.60
C GLU A 23 -5.58 34.46 0.71
N ARG A 24 -4.54 35.18 1.15
CA ARG A 24 -3.21 34.60 1.40
C ARG A 24 -3.24 33.47 2.44
N MET A 25 -4.09 33.57 3.45
CA MET A 25 -4.27 32.51 4.44
C MET A 25 -4.94 31.28 3.85
N LEU A 26 -5.98 31.45 3.03
CA LEU A 26 -6.67 30.36 2.35
C LEU A 26 -5.75 29.64 1.36
N ASP A 27 -4.99 30.37 0.55
CA ASP A 27 -4.04 29.78 -0.40
C ASP A 27 -3.00 28.93 0.32
N ARG A 28 -2.40 29.48 1.39
CA ARG A 28 -1.44 28.73 2.23
C ARG A 28 -2.09 27.51 2.87
N TRP A 29 -3.34 27.62 3.30
CA TRP A 29 -4.04 26.51 3.92
C TRP A 29 -4.29 25.40 2.90
N LEU A 30 -4.78 25.75 1.70
CA LEU A 30 -5.05 24.82 0.61
C LEU A 30 -3.76 24.07 0.21
N GLU A 31 -2.69 24.81 -0.07
CA GLU A 31 -1.39 24.23 -0.43
C GLU A 31 -0.87 23.27 0.66
N LYS A 32 -1.02 23.66 1.93
CA LYS A 32 -0.60 22.82 3.05
C LYS A 32 -1.45 21.56 3.18
N THR A 33 -2.76 21.66 2.93
CA THR A 33 -3.66 20.50 2.98
C THR A 33 -3.40 19.53 1.83
N GLU A 34 -3.20 20.02 0.61
CA GLU A 34 -2.84 19.20 -0.54
C GLU A 34 -1.52 18.46 -0.32
N ARG A 35 -0.49 19.19 0.12
CA ARG A 35 0.82 18.61 0.43
C ARG A 35 0.71 17.52 1.49
N ARG A 36 -0.03 17.77 2.56
CA ARG A 36 -0.28 16.78 3.63
C ARG A 36 -1.05 15.57 3.11
N GLY A 37 -2.03 15.78 2.23
CA GLY A 37 -2.78 14.71 1.59
C GLY A 37 -1.85 13.80 0.77
N TRP A 38 -1.00 14.41 -0.07
CA TRP A 38 -0.02 13.70 -0.89
C TRP A 38 1.00 12.93 -0.05
N GLU A 39 1.61 13.57 0.95
CA GLU A 39 2.59 12.95 1.84
C GLU A 39 1.99 11.77 2.61
N LYS A 40 0.75 11.90 3.11
CA LYS A 40 0.03 10.81 3.76
C LYS A 40 -0.23 9.66 2.80
N GLY A 41 -0.78 9.95 1.62
CA GLY A 41 -1.07 8.93 0.61
C GLY A 41 0.19 8.15 0.19
N LEU A 42 1.31 8.85 -0.03
CA LEU A 42 2.59 8.21 -0.36
C LEU A 42 3.09 7.32 0.78
N LYS A 43 3.03 7.81 2.02
CA LYS A 43 3.47 7.07 3.21
C LYS A 43 2.62 5.82 3.45
N GLU A 44 1.30 5.95 3.36
CA GLU A 44 0.36 4.85 3.53
C GLU A 44 0.51 3.82 2.42
N GLY A 45 0.57 4.27 1.16
CA GLY A 45 0.78 3.38 0.01
C GLY A 45 2.09 2.59 0.12
N ARG A 46 3.19 3.25 0.48
CA ARG A 46 4.48 2.57 0.69
C ARG A 46 4.45 1.58 1.85
N LYS A 47 3.77 1.92 2.95
CA LYS A 47 3.63 1.02 4.10
C LYS A 47 2.81 -0.21 3.72
N LYS A 48 1.64 0.00 3.11
CA LYS A 48 0.73 -1.06 2.69
C LYS A 48 1.39 -2.00 1.68
N GLY A 49 1.99 -1.45 0.61
CA GLY A 49 2.67 -2.27 -0.39
C GLY A 49 3.85 -3.07 0.17
N ARG A 50 4.60 -2.53 1.15
CA ARG A 50 5.67 -3.27 1.83
C ARG A 50 5.12 -4.40 2.70
N GLU A 51 3.99 -4.18 3.37
CA GLU A 51 3.36 -5.18 4.23
C GLU A 51 2.75 -6.31 3.40
N GLU A 52 1.97 -5.97 2.36
CA GLU A 52 1.38 -6.91 1.41
C GLU A 52 2.48 -7.74 0.73
N GLY A 53 3.49 -7.10 0.14
CA GLY A 53 4.59 -7.82 -0.52
C GLY A 53 5.40 -8.71 0.43
N ARG A 54 5.52 -8.35 1.72
CA ARG A 54 6.16 -9.22 2.71
C ARG A 54 5.32 -10.46 3.02
N VAL A 55 4.01 -10.30 3.16
CA VAL A 55 3.10 -11.41 3.43
C VAL A 55 3.02 -12.34 2.23
N GLU A 56 2.81 -11.80 1.03
CA GLU A 56 2.77 -12.56 -0.22
C GLU A 56 4.08 -13.33 -0.43
N GLY A 57 5.23 -12.66 -0.30
CA GLY A 57 6.54 -13.29 -0.44
C GLY A 57 6.79 -14.41 0.58
N GLN A 58 6.30 -14.28 1.82
CA GLN A 58 6.39 -15.35 2.82
C GLN A 58 5.52 -16.56 2.46
N VAL A 59 4.32 -16.33 1.94
CA VAL A 59 3.42 -17.41 1.49
C VAL A 59 4.01 -18.13 0.28
N GLU A 60 4.48 -17.38 -0.72
CA GLU A 60 5.12 -17.94 -1.91
C GLU A 60 6.39 -18.73 -1.57
N GLU A 61 7.23 -18.23 -0.67
CA GLU A 61 8.44 -18.92 -0.24
C GLU A 61 8.12 -20.24 0.47
N ARG A 62 7.14 -20.27 1.38
CA ARG A 62 6.69 -21.50 2.04
C ARG A 62 6.21 -22.54 1.03
N LYS A 63 5.43 -22.12 0.04
CA LYS A 63 4.96 -22.99 -1.05
C LYS A 63 6.11 -23.51 -1.91
N ALA A 64 7.02 -22.64 -2.31
CA ALA A 64 8.19 -23.03 -3.09
C ALA A 64 9.08 -24.02 -2.32
N THR A 65 9.27 -23.80 -1.02
CA THR A 65 10.01 -24.71 -0.16
C THR A 65 9.30 -26.06 -0.02
N ALA A 66 7.96 -26.08 0.14
CA ALA A 66 7.17 -27.31 0.13
C ALA A 66 7.36 -28.11 -1.17
N VAL A 67 7.26 -27.46 -2.33
CA VAL A 67 7.45 -28.10 -3.64
C VAL A 67 8.85 -28.70 -3.78
N ARG A 68 9.90 -27.99 -3.34
CA ARG A 68 11.28 -28.53 -3.35
C ARG A 68 11.44 -29.75 -2.45
N LEU A 69 10.78 -29.77 -1.29
CA LEU A 69 10.81 -30.91 -0.37
C LEU A 69 10.03 -32.11 -0.94
N MET A 70 8.88 -31.88 -1.59
CA MET A 70 8.13 -32.93 -2.29
C MET A 70 8.97 -33.57 -3.40
N ALA A 71 9.69 -32.75 -4.19
CA ALA A 71 10.58 -33.25 -5.24
C ALA A 71 11.76 -34.08 -4.70
N LYS A 72 12.13 -33.88 -3.42
CA LYS A 72 13.12 -34.69 -2.71
C LYS A 72 12.53 -35.95 -2.06
N GLY A 73 11.23 -36.22 -2.25
CA GLY A 73 10.57 -37.40 -1.73
C GLY A 73 10.22 -37.34 -0.25
N MET A 74 10.23 -36.15 0.36
CA MET A 74 9.82 -35.99 1.76
C MET A 74 8.31 -36.25 1.93
N ASP A 75 7.93 -36.76 3.09
CA ASP A 75 6.53 -37.00 3.46
C ASP A 75 5.79 -35.72 3.86
N ASP A 76 4.46 -35.78 3.86
CA ASP A 76 3.61 -34.62 4.10
C ASP A 76 3.65 -34.11 5.53
N GLY A 77 3.90 -34.99 6.50
CA GLY A 77 4.04 -34.61 7.90
C GLY A 77 5.29 -33.74 8.09
N PHE A 78 6.43 -34.20 7.57
CA PHE A 78 7.68 -33.45 7.61
C PHE A 78 7.59 -32.12 6.84
N ILE A 79 6.94 -32.11 5.68
CA ILE A 79 6.73 -30.89 4.91
C ILE A 79 5.87 -29.89 5.68
N ALA A 80 4.79 -30.34 6.34
CA ALA A 80 3.94 -29.49 7.19
C ALA A 80 4.73 -28.89 8.35
N GLU A 81 5.57 -29.69 9.01
CA GLU A 81 6.43 -29.24 10.10
C GLU A 81 7.41 -28.15 9.65
N VAL A 82 8.11 -28.36 8.54
CA VAL A 82 9.17 -27.44 8.07
C VAL A 82 8.59 -26.15 7.48
N THR A 83 7.49 -26.25 6.72
CA THR A 83 6.93 -25.11 5.98
C THR A 83 5.85 -24.36 6.77
N GLY A 84 5.30 -24.99 7.82
CA GLY A 84 4.16 -24.48 8.56
C GLY A 84 2.88 -24.38 7.71
N LEU A 85 2.82 -25.08 6.57
CA LEU A 85 1.62 -25.15 5.74
C LEU A 85 0.64 -26.17 6.31
N PRO A 86 -0.68 -25.91 6.20
CA PRO A 86 -1.68 -26.87 6.62
C PRO A 86 -1.68 -28.10 5.70
N PRO A 87 -2.00 -29.30 6.22
CA PRO A 87 -2.00 -30.54 5.43
C PRO A 87 -2.86 -30.44 4.16
N GLU A 88 -3.96 -29.71 4.20
CA GLU A 88 -4.86 -29.50 3.07
C GLU A 88 -4.16 -28.76 1.91
N GLU A 89 -3.32 -27.75 2.24
CA GLU A 89 -2.57 -27.00 1.23
C GLU A 89 -1.45 -27.85 0.63
N ILE A 90 -0.81 -28.70 1.45
CA ILE A 90 0.21 -29.65 0.98
C ILE A 90 -0.41 -30.68 0.02
N ALA A 91 -1.58 -31.23 0.38
CA ALA A 91 -2.31 -32.16 -0.47
C ALA A 91 -2.73 -31.52 -1.81
N ARG A 92 -3.11 -30.24 -1.80
CA ARG A 92 -3.37 -29.47 -3.02
C ARG A 92 -2.11 -29.29 -3.86
N LEU A 93 -1.01 -28.86 -3.26
CA LEU A 93 0.27 -28.67 -3.96
C LEU A 93 0.77 -29.97 -4.59
N ARG A 94 0.58 -31.14 -3.94
CA ARG A 94 0.88 -32.43 -4.54
C ARG A 94 0.04 -32.72 -5.78
N GLN A 95 -1.28 -32.50 -5.70
CA GLN A 95 -2.16 -32.71 -6.85
C GLN A 95 -1.82 -31.77 -8.02
N GLU A 96 -1.47 -30.52 -7.72
CA GLU A 96 -1.02 -29.54 -8.72
C GLU A 96 0.29 -29.98 -9.38
N ASN A 97 1.25 -30.51 -8.61
CA ASN A 97 2.54 -31.01 -9.11
C ASN A 97 2.41 -32.30 -9.93
N ILE A 98 1.47 -33.20 -9.59
CA ILE A 98 1.18 -34.42 -10.36
C ILE A 98 0.56 -34.07 -11.73
N LYS A 99 -0.28 -33.02 -11.80
CA LYS A 99 -0.90 -32.56 -13.06
C LYS A 99 0.11 -31.93 -14.03
N THR A 100 1.26 -31.47 -13.56
CA THR A 100 2.32 -30.89 -14.38
C THR A 100 3.31 -31.93 -14.94
N CYS A 101 3.13 -33.22 -14.65
CA CYS A 101 3.83 -34.29 -15.36
C CYS A 101 3.16 -34.50 -16.73
N PRO A 102 3.82 -34.21 -17.87
CA PRO A 102 3.36 -34.77 -19.13
C PRO A 102 3.48 -36.29 -19.02
N ALA A 103 2.38 -36.99 -19.31
CA ALA A 103 2.43 -38.40 -19.62
C ALA A 103 3.26 -38.57 -20.90
N GLU A 104 4.57 -38.77 -20.77
CA GLU A 104 5.45 -39.11 -21.89
C GLU A 104 6.16 -40.42 -21.55
N GLY A 105 5.58 -41.50 -22.08
CA GLY A 105 6.30 -42.64 -22.64
C GLY A 105 7.00 -43.59 -21.66
N GLY A 106 6.24 -44.52 -21.09
CA GLY A 106 6.76 -45.85 -20.79
C GLY A 106 6.67 -46.73 -22.04
N GLU A 107 7.74 -47.51 -22.23
CA GLU A 107 8.00 -48.57 -23.22
C GLU A 107 8.45 -48.16 -24.64
#